data_AF-A0ABD3H9Q7-F1
#
_entry.id   AF-A0ABD3H9Q7-F1
#
_cell.length_a   1.000
_cell.length_b   1.000
_cell.length_c   1.000
_cell.angle_alpha   90.00
_cell.angle_beta   90.00
_cell.angle_gamma   90.00
#
_symmetry.space_group_name_H-M   'P 1'
#
loop_
_entity.id
_entity.type
_entity.pdbx_description
1 polymer ?
#
loop_
_entity_poly.entity_id
_entity_poly.type
_entity_poly.pdbx_seq_one_letter_code
_entity_poly.pdbx_strand_id
1 'polypeptide(L)'
;MGIGEVVDGMIKDGLSDVYSDKGSSISRAQQDDYSIQSYERAIAATNAGVFQWEVVPVEVPGARGKPSVIVAKDDGVDKLDAAKVRKLRPAFKEGGTVTAGKASTISGGVAALVLVSGNGARIIVTLLGVLKAKQGTYGVAGVCNGGGGASALVVELTPTFAASHL
;
A
#
# COMPACT_ATOMS: atom_id res chain seq x y z
N MET A 1 -18.25 8.66 41.60
CA MET A 1 -18.75 7.85 40.47
C MET A 1 -19.00 8.81 39.33
N GLY A 2 -18.31 8.68 38.21
CA GLY A 2 -18.39 9.59 37.07
C GLY A 2 -18.57 8.82 35.77
N ILE A 3 -19.17 9.47 34.77
CA ILE A 3 -19.39 8.89 33.44
C ILE A 3 -18.07 8.99 32.69
N GLY A 4 -17.51 7.85 32.28
CA GLY A 4 -16.36 7.80 31.38
C GLY A 4 -16.82 7.62 29.94
N GLU A 5 -16.21 8.37 29.01
CA GLU A 5 -16.45 8.22 27.58
C GLU A 5 -15.31 7.39 26.95
N VAL A 6 -15.67 6.42 26.11
CA VAL A 6 -14.71 5.67 25.31
C VAL A 6 -14.50 6.42 24.01
N VAL A 7 -13.26 6.79 23.71
CA VAL A 7 -12.91 7.55 22.51
C VAL A 7 -12.27 6.63 21.48
N ASP A 8 -12.71 6.73 20.23
CA ASP A 8 -12.11 6.01 19.10
C ASP A 8 -10.74 6.61 18.74
N GLY A 9 -9.69 5.80 18.85
CA GLY A 9 -8.31 6.22 18.55
C GLY A 9 -8.06 6.49 17.07
N MET A 10 -8.73 5.82 16.15
CA MET A 10 -8.58 6.09 14.71
C MET A 10 -9.08 7.49 14.37
N ILE A 11 -10.24 7.86 14.93
CA ILE A 11 -10.81 9.19 14.74
C ILE A 11 -9.92 10.23 15.42
N LYS A 12 -9.62 10.03 16.71
CA LYS A 12 -8.88 11.00 17.53
C LYS A 12 -7.46 11.23 17.03
N ASP A 13 -6.72 10.16 16.74
CA ASP A 13 -5.28 10.23 16.51
C ASP A 13 -4.92 10.26 15.02
N GLY A 14 -5.77 9.70 14.15
CA GLY A 14 -5.48 9.54 12.72
C GLY A 14 -6.25 10.46 11.78
N LEU A 15 -7.49 10.83 12.11
CA LEU A 15 -8.40 11.52 11.20
C LEU A 15 -8.84 12.93 11.65
N SER A 16 -8.48 13.33 12.87
CA SER A 16 -8.81 14.65 13.40
C SER A 16 -7.61 15.59 13.30
N ASP A 17 -7.82 16.75 12.69
CA ASP A 17 -6.83 17.83 12.74
C ASP A 17 -6.83 18.48 14.14
N VAL A 18 -5.64 18.77 14.66
CA VAL A 18 -5.46 19.33 16.02
C VAL A 18 -5.84 20.82 16.09
N TYR A 19 -5.76 21.56 14.98
CA TYR A 19 -5.74 23.01 14.97
C TYR A 19 -6.87 23.67 14.15
N SER A 20 -7.23 23.19 12.96
CA SER A 20 -8.28 23.76 12.12
C SER A 20 -8.72 22.90 10.92
N ASP A 21 -10.02 22.94 10.61
CA ASP A 21 -10.59 22.48 9.33
C ASP A 21 -10.42 23.54 8.23
N LYS A 22 -9.27 23.55 7.53
CA LYS A 22 -9.08 24.40 6.34
C LYS A 22 -9.07 23.56 5.07
N GLY A 23 -10.15 23.66 4.28
CA GLY A 23 -10.25 23.08 2.95
C GLY A 23 -9.80 24.05 1.85
N SER A 24 -9.34 23.49 0.73
CA SER A 24 -9.05 24.24 -0.50
C SER A 24 -10.30 24.45 -1.37
N SER A 25 -10.31 25.49 -2.20
CA SER A 25 -11.44 25.88 -3.04
C SER A 25 -11.53 25.06 -4.34
N ILE A 26 -11.75 23.74 -4.24
CA ILE A 26 -11.96 22.85 -5.40
C ILE A 26 -13.46 22.56 -5.55
N SER A 27 -14.00 22.69 -6.77
CA SER A 27 -15.42 22.47 -7.02
C SER A 27 -15.83 21.00 -6.84
N ARG A 28 -17.10 20.79 -6.49
CA ARG A 28 -17.70 19.45 -6.37
C ARG A 28 -17.47 18.60 -7.62
N ALA A 29 -17.74 19.16 -8.80
CA ALA A 29 -17.62 18.49 -10.08
C ALA A 29 -16.17 18.05 -10.36
N GLN A 30 -15.18 18.93 -10.14
CA GLN A 30 -13.77 18.59 -10.31
C GLN A 30 -13.34 17.43 -9.40
N GLN A 31 -13.82 17.40 -8.15
CA GLN A 31 -13.53 16.29 -7.24
C GLN A 31 -14.21 14.98 -7.68
N ASP A 32 -15.44 15.04 -8.20
CA ASP A 32 -16.14 13.86 -8.75
C ASP A 32 -15.37 13.29 -9.96
N ASP A 33 -14.99 14.15 -10.90
CA ASP A 33 -14.30 13.71 -12.12
C ASP A 33 -12.89 13.17 -11.82
N TYR A 34 -12.17 13.77 -10.86
CA TYR A 34 -10.88 13.25 -10.41
C TYR A 34 -11.00 11.87 -9.76
N SER A 35 -12.00 11.65 -8.89
CA SER A 35 -12.14 10.35 -8.23
C SER A 35 -12.52 9.26 -9.23
N ILE A 36 -13.43 9.55 -10.17
CA ILE A 36 -13.78 8.61 -11.25
C ILE A 36 -12.53 8.25 -12.06
N GLN A 37 -11.76 9.25 -12.50
CA GLN A 37 -10.52 9.02 -13.24
C GLN A 37 -9.49 8.20 -12.43
N SER A 38 -9.40 8.44 -11.12
CA SER A 38 -8.52 7.68 -10.23
C SER A 38 -8.88 6.20 -10.20
N TYR A 39 -10.17 5.86 -10.07
CA TYR A 39 -10.63 4.47 -10.11
C TYR A 39 -10.43 3.84 -11.49
N GLU A 40 -10.72 4.55 -12.58
CA GLU A 40 -10.52 4.04 -13.93
C GLU A 40 -9.04 3.68 -14.19
N ARG A 41 -8.11 4.53 -13.75
CA ARG A 41 -6.66 4.25 -13.83
C ARG A 41 -6.27 3.04 -12.99
N ALA A 42 -6.77 2.95 -11.76
CA ALA A 42 -6.48 1.83 -10.87
C ALA A 42 -6.99 0.51 -11.47
N ILE A 43 -8.24 0.47 -11.94
CA ILE A 43 -8.84 -0.70 -12.61
C ILE A 43 -8.00 -1.09 -13.84
N ALA A 44 -7.62 -0.13 -14.67
CA ALA A 44 -6.80 -0.39 -15.85
C ALA A 44 -5.43 -0.98 -15.48
N ALA A 45 -4.74 -0.41 -14.48
CA ALA A 45 -3.44 -0.89 -14.04
C ALA A 45 -3.51 -2.29 -13.39
N THR A 46 -4.54 -2.56 -12.58
CA THR A 46 -4.80 -3.88 -11.99
C THR A 46 -5.10 -4.92 -13.07
N ASN A 47 -5.94 -4.60 -14.05
CA ASN A 47 -6.28 -5.49 -15.16
C ASN A 47 -5.07 -5.77 -16.06
N ALA A 48 -4.21 -4.77 -16.26
CA ALA A 48 -2.97 -4.91 -17.00
C ALA A 48 -1.84 -5.60 -16.19
N GLY A 49 -2.06 -5.88 -14.90
CA GLY A 49 -1.08 -6.55 -14.05
C GLY A 49 0.15 -5.69 -13.70
N VAL A 50 0.05 -4.36 -13.82
CA VAL A 50 1.18 -3.43 -13.66
C VAL A 50 1.86 -3.53 -12.28
N PHE A 51 1.09 -3.89 -11.25
CA PHE A 51 1.57 -3.98 -9.86
C PHE A 51 1.96 -5.40 -9.43
N GLN A 52 1.87 -6.41 -10.31
CA GLN A 52 2.16 -7.80 -9.92
C GLN A 52 3.60 -8.02 -9.45
N TRP A 53 4.55 -7.16 -9.88
CA TRP A 53 5.95 -7.27 -9.51
C TRP A 53 6.26 -6.67 -8.13
N GLU A 54 5.43 -5.73 -7.63
CA GLU A 54 5.63 -5.07 -6.33
C GLU A 54 4.74 -5.65 -5.22
N VAL A 55 3.60 -6.25 -5.56
CA VAL A 55 2.68 -6.84 -4.58
C VAL A 55 3.17 -8.23 -4.18
N VAL A 56 3.51 -8.39 -2.91
CA VAL A 56 3.82 -9.69 -2.31
C VAL A 56 2.53 -10.36 -1.84
N PRO A 57 2.16 -11.56 -2.34
CA PRO A 57 0.97 -12.26 -1.89
C PRO A 57 1.03 -12.61 -0.41
N VAL A 58 -0.07 -12.37 0.31
CA VAL A 58 -0.22 -12.70 1.73
C VAL A 58 -1.27 -13.78 1.88
N GLU A 59 -0.93 -14.87 2.57
CA GLU A 59 -1.90 -15.90 2.95
C GLU A 59 -2.60 -15.49 4.24
N VAL A 60 -3.93 -15.40 4.19
CA VAL A 60 -4.79 -15.15 5.34
C VAL A 60 -5.44 -16.47 5.77
N PRO A 61 -5.18 -16.94 7.00
CA PRO A 61 -5.79 -18.16 7.51
C PRO A 61 -7.32 -18.06 7.55
N GLY A 62 -7.99 -19.09 7.05
CA GLY A 62 -9.44 -19.21 7.18
C GLY A 62 -9.86 -19.42 8.64
N ALA A 63 -11.11 -19.06 8.96
CA ALA A 63 -11.73 -19.48 10.22
C ALA A 63 -11.75 -21.02 10.32
N ARG A 64 -11.93 -21.57 11.54
CA ARG A 64 -11.90 -23.02 11.77
C ARG A 64 -12.75 -23.80 10.75
N GLY A 65 -12.10 -24.69 10.00
CA GLY A 65 -12.74 -25.51 8.97
C GLY A 65 -12.91 -24.86 7.60
N LYS A 66 -12.43 -23.62 7.41
CA LYS A 66 -12.40 -22.92 6.11
C LYS A 66 -10.98 -22.88 5.56
N PRO A 67 -10.80 -22.97 4.23
CA PRO A 67 -9.49 -22.85 3.60
C PRO A 67 -8.92 -21.44 3.77
N SER A 68 -7.59 -21.33 3.73
CA SER A 68 -6.89 -20.05 3.64
C SER A 68 -7.21 -19.32 2.33
N VAL A 69 -7.07 -18.00 2.35
CA VAL A 69 -7.22 -17.14 1.17
C VAL A 69 -5.89 -16.45 0.87
N ILE A 70 -5.45 -16.49 -0.37
CA ILE A 70 -4.28 -15.72 -0.81
C ILE A 70 -4.77 -14.36 -1.30
N VAL A 71 -4.29 -13.30 -0.65
CA VAL A 71 -4.55 -11.91 -1.02
C VAL A 71 -3.33 -11.40 -1.80
N ALA A 72 -3.50 -11.15 -3.10
CA ALA A 72 -2.44 -10.75 -4.02
C ALA A 72 -2.81 -9.53 -4.89
N LYS A 73 -3.96 -8.90 -4.60
CA LYS A 73 -4.48 -7.75 -5.33
C LYS A 73 -5.14 -6.80 -4.33
N ASP A 74 -5.12 -5.51 -4.65
CA ASP A 74 -5.81 -4.50 -3.85
C ASP A 74 -7.33 -4.72 -3.87
N ASP A 75 -7.93 -4.65 -2.69
CA ASP A 75 -9.36 -4.81 -2.52
C ASP A 75 -10.12 -3.52 -2.90
N GLY A 76 -11.27 -3.67 -3.55
CA GLY A 76 -12.24 -2.60 -3.75
C GLY A 76 -12.00 -1.67 -4.93
N VAL A 77 -10.90 -1.85 -5.68
CA VAL A 77 -10.62 -1.12 -6.93
C VAL A 77 -11.70 -1.38 -7.99
N ASP A 78 -12.33 -2.56 -7.94
CA ASP A 78 -13.38 -3.03 -8.85
C ASP A 78 -14.79 -2.49 -8.54
N LYS A 79 -14.97 -1.75 -7.44
CA LYS A 79 -16.29 -1.32 -6.94
C LYS A 79 -16.77 0.05 -7.46
N LEU A 80 -16.19 0.57 -8.55
CA LEU A 80 -16.57 1.87 -9.10
C LEU A 80 -17.99 1.85 -9.70
N ASP A 81 -18.85 2.74 -9.21
CA ASP A 81 -20.11 3.12 -9.87
C ASP A 81 -20.13 4.65 -10.05
N ALA A 82 -19.67 5.10 -11.21
CA ALA A 82 -19.51 6.53 -11.52
C ALA A 82 -20.84 7.30 -11.43
N ALA A 83 -21.96 6.66 -11.72
CA ALA A 83 -23.28 7.27 -11.62
C ALA A 83 -23.70 7.49 -10.16
N LYS A 84 -23.33 6.56 -9.26
CA LYS A 84 -23.54 6.72 -7.81
C LYS A 84 -22.64 7.78 -7.21
N VAL A 85 -21.35 7.85 -7.57
CA VAL A 85 -20.39 8.82 -7.02
C VAL A 85 -20.92 10.25 -7.07
N ARG A 86 -21.46 10.68 -8.21
CA ARG A 86 -22.02 12.03 -8.41
C ARG A 86 -23.27 12.31 -7.57
N LYS A 87 -24.01 11.28 -7.18
CA LYS A 87 -25.27 11.39 -6.40
C LYS A 87 -25.05 11.31 -4.89
N LEU A 88 -23.85 11.00 -4.43
CA LEU A 88 -23.58 10.85 -3.00
C LEU A 88 -23.72 12.19 -2.26
N ARG A 89 -24.36 12.10 -1.09
CA ARG A 89 -24.46 13.22 -0.14
C ARG A 89 -23.08 13.50 0.48
N PRO A 90 -22.79 14.76 0.82
CA PRO A 90 -21.58 15.12 1.56
C PRO A 90 -21.46 14.33 2.87
N ALA A 91 -20.27 13.81 3.16
CA ALA A 91 -20.06 12.91 4.30
C ALA A 91 -19.64 13.62 5.60
N PHE A 92 -18.99 14.79 5.49
CA PHE A 92 -18.33 15.44 6.63
C PHE A 92 -18.98 16.77 7.05
N LYS A 93 -19.55 17.52 6.10
CA LYS A 93 -20.15 18.83 6.36
C LYS A 93 -21.41 19.03 5.52
N GLU A 94 -22.45 19.57 6.14
CA GLU A 94 -23.66 19.98 5.42
C GLU A 94 -23.31 21.08 4.38
N GLY A 95 -23.76 20.88 3.14
CA GLY A 95 -23.36 21.74 2.01
C GLY A 95 -21.91 21.58 1.54
N GLY A 96 -21.15 20.63 2.09
CA GLY A 96 -19.79 20.32 1.67
C GLY A 96 -19.70 19.61 0.31
N THR A 97 -18.48 19.38 -0.17
CA THR A 97 -18.23 18.78 -1.50
C THR A 97 -17.68 17.34 -1.43
N VAL A 98 -17.09 16.96 -0.31
CA VAL A 98 -16.45 15.65 -0.10
C VAL A 98 -17.48 14.58 0.25
N THR A 99 -17.37 13.42 -0.40
CA THR A 99 -18.25 12.25 -0.20
C THR A 99 -17.44 10.97 -0.05
N ALA A 100 -18.07 9.90 0.43
CA ALA A 100 -17.44 8.59 0.55
C ALA A 100 -16.90 8.03 -0.79
N GLY A 101 -17.48 8.41 -1.94
CA GLY A 101 -17.01 7.98 -3.26
C GLY A 101 -15.79 8.74 -3.80
N LYS A 102 -15.28 9.72 -3.06
CA LYS A 102 -14.13 10.56 -3.45
C LYS A 102 -13.00 10.55 -2.43
N ALA A 103 -13.36 10.41 -1.16
CA ALA A 103 -12.40 10.21 -0.10
C ALA A 103 -11.77 8.83 -0.24
N SER A 104 -10.50 8.71 0.16
CA SER A 104 -9.88 7.41 0.35
C SER A 104 -10.64 6.61 1.40
N THR A 105 -10.74 5.30 1.18
CA THR A 105 -11.30 4.38 2.17
C THR A 105 -10.30 4.14 3.30
N ILE A 106 -10.80 3.71 4.44
CA ILE A 106 -9.94 3.16 5.50
C ILE A 106 -9.43 1.80 5.00
N SER A 107 -8.11 1.68 4.87
CA SER A 107 -7.44 0.46 4.40
C SER A 107 -6.29 0.09 5.33
N GLY A 108 -5.91 -1.19 5.30
CA GLY A 108 -4.71 -1.70 5.96
C GLY A 108 -3.71 -2.18 4.91
N GLY A 109 -2.42 -1.89 5.12
CA GLY A 109 -1.35 -2.29 4.22
C GLY A 109 0.02 -1.95 4.79
N VAL A 110 1.06 -2.57 4.24
CA VAL A 110 2.47 -2.32 4.60
C VAL A 110 3.31 -2.25 3.34
N ALA A 111 4.21 -1.28 3.27
CA ALA A 111 5.26 -1.20 2.28
C ALA A 111 6.61 -1.07 2.98
N ALA A 112 7.65 -1.70 2.42
CA ALA A 112 9.00 -1.65 2.96
C ALA A 112 10.01 -1.39 1.83
N LEU A 113 11.05 -0.61 2.12
CA LEU A 113 12.14 -0.33 1.20
C LEU A 113 13.48 -0.55 1.89
N VAL A 114 14.43 -1.16 1.19
CA VAL A 114 15.81 -1.32 1.66
C VAL A 114 16.68 -0.24 1.02
N LEU A 115 17.25 0.63 1.85
CA LEU A 115 18.16 1.69 1.42
C LEU A 115 19.60 1.29 1.74
N VAL A 116 20.48 1.40 0.74
CA VAL A 116 21.92 1.10 0.87
C VAL A 116 22.76 2.11 0.10
N SER A 117 24.02 2.27 0.49
CA SER A 117 24.99 3.01 -0.34
C SER A 117 25.22 2.32 -1.69
N GLY A 118 25.73 3.05 -2.69
CA GLY A 118 26.08 2.46 -4.00
C GLY A 118 27.06 1.28 -3.88
N ASN A 119 28.00 1.34 -2.92
CA ASN A 119 28.90 0.23 -2.63
C ASN A 119 28.14 -0.96 -2.01
N GLY A 120 27.21 -0.70 -1.08
CA GLY A 120 26.34 -1.73 -0.50
C GLY A 120 25.48 -2.44 -1.56
N ALA A 121 24.93 -1.68 -2.51
CA ALA A 121 24.18 -2.25 -3.64
C ALA A 121 25.04 -3.21 -4.47
N ARG A 122 26.29 -2.83 -4.78
CA ARG A 122 27.22 -3.70 -5.52
C ARG A 122 27.53 -5.01 -4.80
N ILE A 123 27.67 -4.97 -3.47
CA ILE A 123 27.86 -6.16 -2.64
C ILE A 123 26.64 -7.08 -2.74
N ILE A 124 25.43 -6.53 -2.57
CA ILE A 124 24.19 -7.31 -2.65
C ILE A 124 24.02 -7.94 -4.03
N VAL A 125 24.20 -7.19 -5.11
CA VAL A 125 24.09 -7.70 -6.49
C VAL A 125 25.11 -8.81 -6.75
N THR A 126 26.33 -8.67 -6.24
CA THR A 126 27.36 -9.72 -6.35
C THR A 126 26.94 -10.99 -5.61
N LEU A 127 26.40 -10.86 -4.40
CA LEU A 127 25.88 -11.98 -3.62
C LEU A 127 24.74 -12.70 -4.37
N LEU A 128 23.77 -11.97 -4.92
CA LEU A 128 22.68 -12.55 -5.71
C LEU A 128 23.20 -13.32 -6.93
N GLY A 129 24.21 -12.79 -7.63
CA GLY A 129 24.87 -13.48 -8.74
C GLY A 129 25.55 -14.79 -8.31
N VAL A 130 26.24 -14.80 -7.17
CA VAL A 130 26.86 -16.00 -6.61
C VAL A 130 25.81 -17.03 -6.18
N LEU A 131 24.74 -16.61 -5.52
CA LEU A 131 23.63 -17.49 -5.15
C LEU A 131 23.01 -18.15 -6.38
N LYS A 132 22.75 -17.38 -7.45
CA LYS A 132 22.23 -17.93 -8.71
C LYS A 132 23.20 -18.95 -9.34
N ALA A 133 24.49 -18.63 -9.41
CA ALA A 133 25.50 -19.51 -10.00
C ALA A 133 25.71 -20.81 -9.19
N LYS A 134 25.55 -20.74 -7.87
CA LYS A 134 25.73 -21.88 -6.96
C LYS A 134 24.43 -22.58 -6.57
N GLN A 135 23.28 -22.17 -7.12
CA GLN A 135 21.96 -22.67 -6.75
C GLN A 135 21.70 -22.56 -5.23
N GLY A 136 22.20 -21.48 -4.61
CA GLY A 136 22.01 -21.19 -3.19
C GLY A 136 20.71 -20.44 -2.92
N THR A 137 20.07 -20.73 -1.79
CA THR A 137 18.78 -20.13 -1.39
C THR A 137 18.95 -18.87 -0.55
N TYR A 138 19.85 -18.90 0.44
CA TYR A 138 20.05 -17.80 1.39
C TYR A 138 21.47 -17.28 1.35
N GLY A 139 21.61 -15.97 1.52
CA GLY A 139 22.90 -15.30 1.69
C GLY A 139 22.82 -14.18 2.71
N VAL A 140 23.96 -13.78 3.25
CA VAL A 140 24.06 -12.64 4.15
C VAL A 140 25.10 -11.65 3.64
N ALA A 141 24.77 -10.37 3.66
CA ALA A 141 25.66 -9.28 3.31
C ALA A 141 25.74 -8.26 4.46
N GLY A 142 26.96 -7.92 4.87
CA GLY A 142 27.20 -6.71 5.63
C GLY A 142 27.23 -5.52 4.69
N VAL A 143 26.34 -4.56 4.86
CA VAL A 143 26.24 -3.37 4.00
C VAL A 143 26.45 -2.10 4.79
N CYS A 144 27.21 -1.17 4.20
CA CYS A 144 27.33 0.18 4.71
C CYS A 144 26.11 1.00 4.28
N ASN A 145 25.44 1.60 5.26
CA ASN A 145 24.25 2.42 5.04
C ASN A 145 24.63 3.87 4.66
N GLY A 146 25.91 4.24 4.80
CA GLY A 146 26.38 5.63 4.77
C GLY A 146 26.40 6.25 6.17
N GLY A 147 27.15 7.34 6.35
CA GLY A 147 27.19 8.09 7.61
C GLY A 147 27.77 7.36 8.83
N GLY A 148 28.49 6.24 8.63
CA GLY A 148 29.17 5.49 9.68
C GLY A 148 28.40 4.27 10.25
N GLY A 149 27.19 3.97 9.75
CA GLY A 149 26.41 2.79 10.14
C GLY A 149 26.52 1.61 9.16
N ALA A 150 26.33 0.40 9.68
CA ALA A 150 26.27 -0.83 8.88
C ALA A 150 25.11 -1.73 9.33
N SER A 151 24.55 -2.47 8.39
CA SER A 151 23.49 -3.46 8.63
C SER A 151 23.85 -4.80 8.04
N ALA A 152 23.42 -5.89 8.69
CA ALA A 152 23.42 -7.21 8.09
C ALA A 152 22.08 -7.43 7.38
N LEU A 153 22.14 -7.71 6.08
CA LEU A 153 20.98 -8.07 5.27
C LEU A 153 21.03 -9.56 4.96
N VAL A 154 19.98 -10.29 5.35
CA VAL A 154 19.75 -11.66 4.88
C VAL A 154 18.87 -11.59 3.65
N VAL A 155 19.31 -12.23 2.57
CA VAL A 155 18.57 -12.29 1.30
C VAL A 155 18.19 -13.74 1.01
N GLU A 156 16.96 -13.91 0.55
CA GLU A 156 16.45 -15.17 0.00
C GLU A 156 16.27 -14.99 -1.51
N LEU A 157 16.85 -15.90 -2.30
CA LEU A 157 16.64 -15.94 -3.74
C LEU A 157 15.41 -16.81 -4.05
N THR A 158 14.25 -16.18 -4.22
CA THR A 158 13.00 -16.90 -4.50
C THR A 158 12.93 -17.35 -5.97
N PRO A 159 12.35 -18.55 -6.25
CA PRO A 159 12.22 -19.06 -7.62
C PRO A 159 11.42 -18.13 -8.54
N THR A 160 10.44 -17.41 -7.98
CA THR A 160 9.52 -16.52 -8.70
C THR A 160 10.24 -15.34 -9.36
N PHE A 161 11.34 -14.86 -8.77
CA PHE A 161 12.12 -13.75 -9.31
C PHE A 161 13.24 -14.20 -10.27
N ALA A 162 13.67 -15.47 -10.18
CA ALA A 162 14.76 -15.99 -11.01
C ALA A 162 14.38 -16.16 -12.49
N ALA A 163 13.08 -16.26 -12.80
CA ALA A 163 12.56 -16.57 -14.14
C ALA A 163 11.95 -15.38 -14.90
N SER A 164 11.63 -14.27 -14.23
CA SER A 164 10.76 -13.23 -14.81
C SER A 164 11.49 -11.98 -15.32
N HIS A 165 12.65 -11.58 -14.78
CA HIS A 165 13.20 -10.23 -15.01
C HIS A 165 14.71 -10.12 -15.27
N LEU A 166 15.34 -11.13 -15.90
CA LEU A 166 16.67 -10.98 -16.53
C LEU A 166 16.73 -11.70 -17.88
#